data_AF-A0A225DIE9-F1
#
_entry.id   AF-A0A225DIE9-F1
#
_cell.length_a   1.000
_cell.length_b   1.000
_cell.length_c   1.000
_cell.angle_alpha   90.00
_cell.angle_beta   90.00
_cell.angle_gamma   90.00
#
_symmetry.space_group_name_H-M   'P 1'
#
loop_
_entity.id
_entity.type
_entity.pdbx_description
1 polymer ?
#
loop_
_entity_poly.entity_id
_entity_poly.type
_entity_poly.pdbx_seq_one_letter_code
_entity_poly.pdbx_strand_id
1 'polypeptide(L)'
;MDPKELLKLLDLDGRSPDRPVESGAVVAVPATATRVDAGPTALVVDAWGLRRGRDLLAESDRLKRAGTDAFAAADFFTAAFDPGPRLNETCVDPRRHQFLTHLLGTPEYRALHAATRLDDTAAGIAATHFAEQFASLKPEDATEPPPGAGDSSGDEMATLRAVGRAVAEAGKEVAELHEAAAGLGMGMGPGTPGRHDPAAVAAMFQRVRSDPALRRICDLAGGSGGSPSRGSG
;
A
#
# COMPACT_ATOMS: atom_id res chain seq x y z
N MET A 1 -13.98 19.59 33.87
CA MET A 1 -12.89 18.61 33.98
C MET A 1 -11.59 19.38 33.99
N ASP A 2 -10.80 19.18 35.04
CA ASP A 2 -9.48 19.80 35.19
C ASP A 2 -8.47 19.04 34.30
N PRO A 3 -7.58 19.73 33.55
CA PRO A 3 -6.45 19.11 32.85
C PRO A 3 -5.65 18.09 33.67
N LYS A 4 -5.56 18.26 35.00
CA LYS A 4 -4.89 17.29 35.88
C LYS A 4 -5.67 15.99 36.09
N GLU A 5 -7.00 16.06 36.04
CA GLU A 5 -7.85 14.85 36.12
C GLU A 5 -7.70 14.01 34.85
N LEU A 6 -7.56 14.66 33.68
CA LEU A 6 -7.31 13.97 32.42
C LEU A 6 -5.95 13.25 32.40
N LEU A 7 -4.90 13.87 32.95
CA LEU A 7 -3.57 13.26 33.02
C LEU A 7 -3.51 12.03 33.93
N LYS A 8 -4.22 12.08 35.07
CA LYS A 8 -4.37 10.91 35.97
C LYS A 8 -5.19 9.79 35.36
N LEU A 9 -6.21 10.12 34.59
CA LEU A 9 -7.06 9.13 33.95
C LEU A 9 -6.34 8.39 32.81
N LEU A 10 -5.29 9.00 32.25
CA LEU A 10 -4.45 8.45 31.19
C LEU A 10 -3.17 7.78 31.71
N ASP A 11 -2.96 7.73 33.03
CA ASP A 11 -1.76 7.16 33.68
C ASP A 11 -0.43 7.74 33.13
N LEU A 12 -0.47 9.00 32.68
CA LEU A 12 0.66 9.76 32.16
C LEU A 12 1.28 10.63 33.27
N ASP A 13 1.42 10.08 34.48
CA ASP A 13 2.27 10.69 35.50
C ASP A 13 3.72 10.60 34.99
N GLY A 14 4.23 11.71 34.47
CA GLY A 14 5.52 11.84 33.77
C GLY A 14 6.75 11.47 34.60
N ARG A 15 6.88 10.21 34.99
CA ARG A 15 8.12 9.60 35.45
C ARG A 15 8.92 9.20 34.23
N SER A 16 10.06 9.87 34.06
CA SER A 16 11.12 9.36 33.19
C SER A 16 11.47 7.93 33.63
N PRO A 17 11.64 6.97 32.71
CA PRO A 17 12.13 5.66 33.08
C PRO A 17 13.54 5.80 33.65
N ASP A 18 13.77 5.17 34.81
CA ASP A 18 15.07 5.13 35.46
C ASP A 18 16.13 4.56 34.50
N ARG A 19 17.24 5.28 34.40
CA ARG A 19 18.39 4.89 33.60
C ARG A 19 19.07 3.69 34.27
N PRO A 20 19.31 2.56 33.58
CA PRO A 20 20.00 1.43 34.19
C PRO A 20 21.44 1.83 34.51
N VAL A 21 21.88 1.51 35.73
CA VAL A 21 23.25 1.70 36.20
C VAL A 21 24.15 0.70 35.45
N GLU A 22 25.18 1.20 34.76
CA GLU A 22 26.20 0.37 34.12
C GLU A 22 26.99 -0.41 35.19
N SER A 23 26.74 -1.72 35.29
CA SER A 23 27.69 -2.67 35.90
C SER A 23 28.35 -3.45 34.79
N GLY A 24 29.64 -3.16 34.59
CA GLY A 24 30.51 -3.87 33.67
C GLY A 24 30.71 -5.32 34.10
N ALA A 25 30.11 -6.23 33.34
CA ALA A 25 30.53 -7.62 33.25
C ALA A 25 30.23 -8.10 31.82
N VAL A 26 31.23 -8.04 30.94
CA VAL A 26 31.16 -8.67 29.61
C VAL A 26 31.33 -10.18 29.80
N VAL A 27 30.21 -10.87 30.01
CA VAL A 27 30.13 -12.31 29.81
C VAL A 27 29.89 -12.51 28.31
N ALA A 28 30.86 -13.11 27.61
CA ALA A 28 30.68 -13.52 26.24
C ALA A 28 29.62 -14.63 26.18
N VAL A 29 28.37 -14.24 25.96
CA VAL A 29 27.29 -15.18 25.63
C VAL A 29 27.54 -15.61 24.18
N PRO A 30 27.71 -16.92 23.90
CA PRO A 30 27.75 -17.36 22.51
C PRO A 30 26.44 -16.93 21.86
N ALA A 31 26.52 -16.08 20.85
CA ALA A 31 25.40 -15.64 20.05
C ALA A 31 24.79 -16.86 19.36
N THR A 32 23.88 -17.54 20.06
CA THR A 32 22.97 -18.47 19.44
C THR A 32 22.02 -17.56 18.70
N ALA A 33 22.24 -17.39 17.39
CA ALA A 33 21.31 -16.69 16.53
C ALA A 33 19.96 -17.40 16.68
N THR A 34 19.08 -16.82 17.51
CA THR A 34 17.68 -17.23 17.59
C THR A 34 17.12 -17.00 16.21
N ARG A 35 16.90 -18.09 15.48
CA ARG A 35 16.31 -18.08 14.16
C ARG A 35 14.91 -17.50 14.34
N VAL A 36 14.69 -16.28 13.86
CA VAL A 36 13.35 -15.70 13.82
C VAL A 36 12.55 -16.50 12.81
N ASP A 37 11.55 -17.24 13.28
CA ASP A 37 10.70 -18.03 12.41
C ASP A 37 10.01 -17.12 11.39
N ALA A 38 10.00 -17.55 10.13
CA ALA A 38 9.45 -16.75 9.05
C ALA A 38 7.95 -16.49 9.25
N GLY A 39 7.57 -15.21 9.23
CA GLY A 39 6.18 -14.79 9.39
C GLY A 39 5.36 -14.97 8.11
N PRO A 40 4.02 -15.01 8.22
CA PRO A 40 3.14 -15.18 7.07
C PRO A 40 2.99 -13.91 6.21
N THR A 41 3.49 -12.75 6.65
CA THR A 41 3.44 -11.47 5.93
C THR A 41 4.86 -10.92 5.72
N ALA A 42 5.07 -10.25 4.61
CA ALA A 42 6.32 -9.57 4.27
C ALA A 42 6.43 -8.18 4.90
N LEU A 43 5.30 -7.57 5.30
CA LEU A 43 5.26 -6.33 6.07
C LEU A 43 4.84 -6.57 7.51
N VAL A 44 5.18 -5.61 8.37
CA VAL A 44 4.61 -5.46 9.71
C VAL A 44 3.15 -5.05 9.53
N VAL A 45 2.23 -6.01 9.61
CA VAL A 45 0.78 -5.77 9.46
C VAL A 45 0.09 -5.93 10.80
N ASP A 46 -0.73 -4.95 11.19
CA ASP A 46 -1.52 -5.05 12.41
C ASP A 46 -2.80 -5.90 12.22
N ALA A 47 -3.55 -6.11 13.31
CA ALA A 47 -4.77 -6.91 13.26
C ALA A 47 -5.86 -6.31 12.37
N TRP A 48 -5.87 -4.99 12.16
CA TRP A 48 -6.82 -4.32 11.29
C TRP A 48 -6.44 -4.55 9.82
N GLY A 49 -5.18 -4.38 9.44
CA GLY A 49 -4.67 -4.65 8.09
C GLY A 49 -4.88 -6.11 7.68
N LEU A 50 -4.70 -7.07 8.60
CA LEU A 50 -5.01 -8.48 8.34
C LEU A 50 -6.50 -8.76 8.09
N ARG A 51 -7.40 -8.06 8.82
CA ARG A 51 -8.84 -8.15 8.53
C ARG A 51 -9.15 -7.50 7.19
N ARG A 52 -8.66 -6.29 6.96
CA ARG A 52 -8.93 -5.55 5.73
C ARG A 52 -8.43 -6.27 4.49
N GLY A 53 -7.27 -6.94 4.55
CA GLY A 53 -6.78 -7.78 3.47
C GLY A 53 -7.71 -8.95 3.12
N ARG A 54 -8.34 -9.59 4.12
CA ARG A 54 -9.38 -10.60 3.89
C ARG A 54 -10.63 -10.02 3.27
N ASP A 55 -11.08 -8.88 3.77
CA ASP A 55 -12.26 -8.19 3.23
C ASP A 55 -12.02 -7.77 1.77
N LEU A 56 -10.84 -7.22 1.48
CA LEU A 56 -10.43 -6.78 0.14
C LEU A 56 -10.39 -7.96 -0.84
N LEU A 57 -9.86 -9.11 -0.40
CA LEU A 57 -9.87 -10.34 -1.19
C LEU A 57 -11.29 -10.86 -1.44
N ALA A 58 -12.19 -10.74 -0.46
CA ALA A 58 -13.60 -11.12 -0.62
C ALA A 58 -14.33 -10.20 -1.61
N GLU A 59 -14.02 -8.90 -1.60
CA GLU A 59 -14.64 -7.86 -2.43
C GLU A 59 -14.12 -7.85 -3.88
N SER A 60 -12.84 -8.19 -4.10
CA SER A 60 -12.17 -8.00 -5.40
C SER A 60 -12.03 -9.29 -6.20
N ASP A 61 -12.82 -9.43 -7.27
CA ASP A 61 -12.66 -10.53 -8.23
C ASP A 61 -11.34 -10.46 -9.01
N ARG A 62 -10.70 -9.28 -9.08
CA ARG A 62 -9.35 -9.13 -9.64
C ARG A 62 -8.32 -9.84 -8.76
N LEU A 63 -8.37 -9.62 -7.45
CA LEU A 63 -7.48 -10.30 -6.50
C LEU A 63 -7.69 -11.83 -6.48
N LYS A 64 -8.95 -12.28 -6.51
CA LYS A 64 -9.25 -13.71 -6.60
C LYS A 64 -8.68 -14.34 -7.87
N ARG A 65 -8.85 -13.67 -9.03
CA ARG A 65 -8.31 -14.14 -10.32
C ARG A 65 -6.79 -14.12 -10.36
N ALA A 66 -6.15 -13.18 -9.66
CA ALA A 66 -4.70 -13.15 -9.49
C ALA A 66 -4.18 -14.26 -8.57
N GLY A 67 -5.05 -15.09 -7.96
CA GLY A 67 -4.65 -16.14 -7.02
C GLY A 67 -4.04 -15.58 -5.72
N THR A 68 -4.39 -14.35 -5.36
CA THR A 68 -3.84 -13.67 -4.19
C THR A 68 -4.41 -14.27 -2.91
N ASP A 69 -3.54 -14.68 -1.97
CA ASP A 69 -3.96 -15.11 -0.65
C ASP A 69 -4.24 -13.92 0.29
N ALA A 70 -4.85 -14.20 1.45
CA ALA A 70 -5.23 -13.16 2.41
C ALA A 70 -4.03 -12.38 3.00
N PHE A 71 -2.87 -13.02 3.15
CA PHE A 71 -1.67 -12.37 3.68
C PHE A 71 -1.01 -11.49 2.63
N ALA A 72 -0.96 -11.93 1.38
CA ALA A 72 -0.51 -11.13 0.25
C ALA A 72 -1.41 -9.90 0.05
N ALA A 73 -2.73 -10.08 0.11
CA ALA A 73 -3.67 -8.96 0.04
C ALA A 73 -3.45 -7.96 1.18
N ALA A 74 -3.20 -8.45 2.41
CA ALA A 74 -2.90 -7.60 3.55
C ALA A 74 -1.55 -6.86 3.40
N ASP A 75 -0.51 -7.52 2.90
CA ASP A 75 0.79 -6.89 2.61
C ASP A 75 0.65 -5.77 1.57
N PHE A 76 0.01 -6.04 0.43
CA PHE A 76 -0.14 -5.05 -0.63
C PHE A 76 -1.04 -3.88 -0.22
N PHE A 77 -2.10 -4.15 0.56
CA PHE A 77 -2.93 -3.09 1.12
C PHE A 77 -2.16 -2.25 2.13
N THR A 78 -1.40 -2.88 3.04
CA THR A 78 -0.57 -2.17 4.03
C THR A 78 0.47 -1.30 3.34
N ALA A 79 1.11 -1.80 2.28
CA ALA A 79 2.02 -1.01 1.46
C ALA A 79 1.34 0.27 0.95
N ALA A 80 0.11 0.20 0.46
CA ALA A 80 -0.57 1.37 -0.08
C ALA A 80 -1.21 2.29 0.99
N PHE A 81 -1.68 1.76 2.11
CA PHE A 81 -2.53 2.46 3.07
C PHE A 81 -1.79 3.04 4.29
N ASP A 82 -0.87 2.26 4.89
CA ASP A 82 -0.23 2.60 6.16
C ASP A 82 0.61 3.88 6.01
N PRO A 83 0.57 4.87 6.93
CA PRO A 83 1.48 6.01 6.91
C PRO A 83 2.97 5.65 6.86
N GLY A 84 3.37 4.48 7.36
CA GLY A 84 4.77 4.05 7.40
C GLY A 84 4.95 2.54 7.29
N PRO A 85 4.69 1.93 6.11
CA PRO A 85 4.81 0.49 5.93
C PRO A 85 6.27 0.07 6.12
N ARG A 86 6.47 -0.99 6.90
CA ARG A 86 7.81 -1.54 7.20
C ARG A 86 7.88 -3.00 6.82
N LEU A 87 9.01 -3.41 6.25
CA LEU A 87 9.31 -4.81 6.00
C LEU A 87 9.45 -5.56 7.33
N ASN A 88 8.93 -6.78 7.37
CA ASN A 88 9.36 -7.80 8.33
C ASN A 88 10.76 -8.28 7.97
N GLU A 89 11.47 -8.85 8.94
CA GLU A 89 12.80 -9.43 8.72
C GLU A 89 12.74 -10.66 7.82
N THR A 90 11.71 -11.49 8.00
CA THR A 90 11.54 -12.75 7.28
C THR A 90 10.08 -12.96 6.89
N CYS A 91 9.86 -13.58 5.74
CA CYS A 91 8.55 -13.94 5.21
C CYS A 91 8.61 -15.38 4.70
N VAL A 92 7.57 -16.17 4.95
CA VAL A 92 7.45 -17.54 4.40
C VAL A 92 7.50 -17.53 2.88
N ASP A 93 7.00 -16.46 2.24
CA ASP A 93 7.16 -16.21 0.82
C ASP A 93 8.33 -15.23 0.56
N PRO A 94 9.52 -15.73 0.17
CA PRO A 94 10.67 -14.88 -0.12
C PRO A 94 10.47 -14.01 -1.36
N ARG A 95 9.65 -14.43 -2.32
CA ARG A 95 9.38 -13.67 -3.54
C ARG A 95 8.52 -12.46 -3.23
N ARG A 96 7.50 -12.63 -2.38
CA ARG A 96 6.67 -11.51 -1.90
C ARG A 96 7.52 -10.50 -1.12
N HIS A 97 8.42 -10.98 -0.27
CA HIS A 97 9.35 -10.13 0.48
C HIS A 97 10.28 -9.34 -0.45
N GLN A 98 10.88 -10.00 -1.45
CA GLN A 98 11.72 -9.34 -2.43
C GLN A 98 10.94 -8.31 -3.26
N PHE A 99 9.74 -8.65 -3.74
CA PHE A 99 8.90 -7.73 -4.50
C PHE A 99 8.58 -6.46 -3.70
N LEU A 100 8.17 -6.61 -2.43
CA LEU A 100 7.86 -5.49 -1.56
C LEU A 100 9.11 -4.69 -1.19
N THR A 101 10.26 -5.34 -1.02
CA THR A 101 11.54 -4.67 -0.81
C THR A 101 11.87 -3.73 -1.97
N HIS A 102 11.75 -4.23 -3.21
CA HIS A 102 11.95 -3.39 -4.39
C HIS A 102 10.88 -2.30 -4.52
N LEU A 103 9.60 -2.64 -4.30
CA LEU A 103 8.48 -1.68 -4.37
C LEU A 103 8.71 -0.46 -3.47
N LEU A 104 8.94 -0.71 -2.17
CA LEU A 104 9.17 0.33 -1.16
C LEU A 104 10.45 1.15 -1.43
N GLY A 105 11.42 0.56 -2.14
CA GLY A 105 12.68 1.19 -2.51
C GLY A 105 12.57 2.20 -3.66
N THR A 106 11.49 2.18 -4.45
CA THR A 106 11.35 3.08 -5.62
C THR A 106 10.85 4.49 -5.25
N PRO A 107 11.35 5.55 -5.91
CA PRO A 107 10.82 6.90 -5.70
C PRO A 107 9.39 7.05 -6.23
N GLU A 108 9.04 6.35 -7.31
CA GLU A 108 7.68 6.37 -7.89
C GLU A 108 6.65 5.82 -6.90
N TYR A 109 7.01 4.77 -6.16
CA TYR A 109 6.17 4.25 -5.08
C TYR A 109 5.87 5.32 -4.03
N ARG A 110 6.83 6.18 -3.66
CA ARG A 110 6.58 7.23 -2.64
C ARG A 110 5.53 8.24 -3.11
N ALA A 111 5.53 8.57 -4.41
CA ALA A 111 4.52 9.46 -4.99
C ALA A 111 3.13 8.81 -4.98
N LEU A 112 3.05 7.53 -5.38
CA LEU A 112 1.81 6.75 -5.32
C LEU A 112 1.31 6.63 -3.88
N HIS A 113 2.19 6.26 -2.95
CA HIS A 113 1.88 6.09 -1.53
C HIS A 113 1.39 7.39 -0.89
N ALA A 114 1.97 8.53 -1.26
CA ALA A 114 1.48 9.82 -0.80
C ALA A 114 0.03 10.09 -1.21
N ALA A 115 -0.41 9.55 -2.34
CA ALA A 115 -1.76 9.68 -2.87
C ALA A 115 -2.74 8.62 -2.30
N THR A 116 -2.26 7.48 -1.81
CA THR A 116 -3.11 6.37 -1.33
C THR A 116 -3.15 6.23 0.20
N ARG A 117 -2.18 6.79 0.94
CA ARG A 117 -2.13 6.61 2.40
C ARG A 117 -3.41 7.09 3.08
N LEU A 118 -3.90 6.29 4.01
CA LEU A 118 -5.14 6.54 4.76
C LEU A 118 -6.40 6.69 3.89
N ASP A 119 -6.34 6.33 2.61
CA ASP A 119 -7.47 6.26 1.69
C ASP A 119 -7.73 4.80 1.35
N ASP A 120 -8.78 4.21 1.93
CA ASP A 120 -9.08 2.79 1.78
C ASP A 120 -9.36 2.40 0.32
N THR A 121 -10.08 3.27 -0.42
CA THR A 121 -10.44 3.00 -1.81
C THR A 121 -9.22 3.09 -2.72
N ALA A 122 -8.44 4.16 -2.61
CA ALA A 122 -7.24 4.34 -3.41
C ALA A 122 -6.18 3.26 -3.09
N ALA A 123 -6.01 2.92 -1.80
CA ALA A 123 -5.12 1.85 -1.38
C ALA A 123 -5.59 0.48 -1.89
N GLY A 124 -6.90 0.19 -1.89
CA GLY A 124 -7.45 -1.05 -2.46
C GLY A 124 -7.18 -1.20 -3.96
N ILE A 125 -7.29 -0.10 -4.73
CA ILE A 125 -6.93 -0.07 -6.15
C ILE A 125 -5.44 -0.37 -6.33
N ALA A 126 -4.57 0.33 -5.61
CA ALA A 126 -3.12 0.13 -5.71
C ALA A 126 -2.71 -1.30 -5.31
N ALA A 127 -3.26 -1.82 -4.21
CA ALA A 127 -3.03 -3.18 -3.75
C ALA A 127 -3.43 -4.23 -4.80
N THR A 128 -4.52 -4.00 -5.53
CA THR A 128 -4.97 -4.87 -6.62
C THR A 128 -3.93 -4.93 -7.74
N HIS A 129 -3.38 -3.79 -8.17
CA HIS A 129 -2.33 -3.75 -9.18
C HIS A 129 -1.02 -4.40 -8.70
N PHE A 130 -0.64 -4.17 -7.44
CA PHE A 130 0.54 -4.81 -6.86
C PHE A 130 0.40 -6.33 -6.88
N ALA A 131 -0.77 -6.84 -6.48
CA ALA A 131 -1.07 -8.27 -6.48
C ALA A 131 -1.07 -8.87 -7.89
N GLU A 132 -1.68 -8.19 -8.88
CA GLU A 132 -1.69 -8.67 -10.27
C GLU A 132 -0.28 -8.74 -10.88
N GLN A 133 0.56 -7.73 -10.63
CA GLN A 133 1.93 -7.75 -11.12
C GLN A 133 2.79 -8.76 -10.37
N PHE A 134 2.59 -8.93 -9.06
CA PHE A 134 3.24 -9.99 -8.30
C PHE A 134 2.87 -11.38 -8.83
N ALA A 135 1.58 -11.65 -9.06
CA ALA A 135 1.11 -12.92 -9.62
C ALA A 135 1.64 -13.18 -11.03
N SER A 136 1.95 -12.13 -11.81
CA SER A 136 2.55 -12.25 -13.15
C SER A 136 4.02 -12.69 -13.13
N LEU A 137 4.69 -12.59 -11.98
CA LEU A 137 6.02 -13.17 -11.82
C LEU A 137 5.83 -14.69 -11.80
N LYS A 138 6.24 -15.35 -12.88
CA LYS A 138 6.16 -16.81 -12.99
C LYS A 138 6.86 -17.46 -11.79
N PRO A 139 6.25 -18.42 -11.09
CA PRO A 139 7.04 -19.33 -10.26
C PRO A 139 8.04 -20.03 -11.19
N GLU A 140 9.29 -20.19 -10.77
CA GLU A 140 10.12 -21.21 -11.39
C GLU A 140 9.36 -22.53 -11.25
N ASP A 141 8.91 -23.10 -12.37
CA ASP A 141 8.48 -24.48 -12.38
C ASP A 141 9.67 -25.30 -11.84
N ALA A 142 9.38 -26.21 -10.92
CA ALA A 142 10.32 -27.16 -10.33
C ALA A 142 10.80 -28.21 -11.36
N THR A 143 11.29 -27.74 -12.51
CA THR A 143 12.01 -28.51 -13.51
C THR A 143 13.46 -28.10 -13.40
N GLU A 144 14.30 -29.02 -12.94
CA GLU A 144 15.74 -28.82 -12.68
C GLU A 144 16.42 -27.89 -13.69
N PRO A 145 17.02 -26.77 -13.25
CA PRO A 145 17.89 -25.99 -14.11
C PRO A 145 19.20 -26.77 -14.34
N PRO A 146 19.73 -26.80 -15.58
CA PRO A 146 21.04 -27.38 -15.85
C PRO A 146 22.14 -26.62 -15.07
N PRO A 147 23.24 -27.28 -14.69
CA PRO A 147 24.25 -26.68 -13.85
C PRO A 147 25.07 -25.67 -14.66
N GLY A 148 24.88 -24.37 -14.40
CA GLY A 148 25.73 -23.33 -14.96
C GLY A 148 25.14 -21.92 -14.97
N ALA A 149 25.28 -21.21 -13.84
CA ALA A 149 25.39 -19.76 -13.69
C ALA A 149 24.60 -18.84 -14.66
N GLY A 150 23.47 -18.28 -14.19
CA GLY A 150 22.84 -17.14 -14.87
C GLY A 150 21.51 -16.57 -14.35
N ASP A 151 20.76 -17.26 -13.49
CA ASP A 151 19.34 -16.89 -13.27
C ASP A 151 19.05 -15.73 -12.31
N SER A 152 19.90 -15.47 -11.30
CA SER A 152 19.54 -14.51 -10.24
C SER A 152 19.37 -13.06 -10.74
N SER A 153 20.20 -12.63 -11.70
CA SER A 153 20.11 -11.28 -12.26
C SER A 153 18.92 -11.13 -13.21
N GLY A 154 18.50 -12.22 -13.87
CA GLY A 154 17.33 -12.23 -14.75
C GLY A 154 16.03 -12.02 -13.96
N ASP A 155 15.92 -12.72 -12.83
CA ASP A 155 14.78 -12.65 -11.91
C ASP A 155 14.69 -11.33 -11.17
N GLU A 156 15.82 -10.78 -10.74
CA GLU A 156 15.87 -9.45 -10.13
C GLU A 156 15.37 -8.38 -11.11
N MET A 157 15.85 -8.42 -12.36
CA MET A 157 15.38 -7.50 -13.40
C MET A 157 13.91 -7.73 -13.77
N ALA A 158 13.40 -8.96 -13.71
CA ALA A 158 11.99 -9.26 -13.92
C ALA A 158 11.13 -8.66 -12.79
N THR A 159 11.59 -8.79 -11.55
CA THR A 159 10.93 -8.21 -10.36
C THR A 159 10.90 -6.69 -10.43
N LEU A 160 12.02 -6.03 -10.75
CA LEU A 160 12.08 -4.58 -10.95
C LEU A 160 11.12 -4.10 -12.06
N ARG A 161 11.04 -4.84 -13.17
CA ARG A 161 10.08 -4.56 -14.25
C ARG A 161 8.64 -4.71 -13.80
N ALA A 162 8.33 -5.73 -13.00
CA ALA A 162 6.99 -5.94 -12.45
C ALA A 162 6.61 -4.83 -11.48
N VAL A 163 7.52 -4.44 -10.58
CA VAL A 163 7.35 -3.31 -9.65
C VAL A 163 7.08 -2.01 -10.43
N GLY A 164 7.89 -1.72 -11.46
CA GLY A 164 7.71 -0.53 -12.29
C GLY A 164 6.33 -0.48 -12.96
N ARG A 165 5.86 -1.61 -13.50
CA ARG A 165 4.48 -1.71 -14.03
C ARG A 165 3.44 -1.55 -12.95
N ALA A 166 3.64 -2.14 -11.78
CA ALA A 166 2.70 -2.13 -10.67
C ALA A 166 2.42 -0.69 -10.22
N VAL A 167 3.49 0.10 -10.02
CA VAL A 167 3.39 1.51 -9.63
C VAL A 167 2.77 2.35 -10.74
N ALA A 168 3.18 2.13 -12.00
CA ALA A 168 2.67 2.90 -13.13
C ALA A 168 1.17 2.69 -13.36
N GLU A 169 0.69 1.43 -13.38
CA GLU A 169 -0.72 1.13 -13.61
C GLU A 169 -1.59 1.49 -12.40
N ALA A 170 -1.10 1.26 -11.17
CA ALA A 170 -1.77 1.73 -9.96
C ALA A 170 -1.92 3.25 -9.95
N GLY A 171 -0.86 3.98 -10.30
CA GLY A 171 -0.88 5.45 -10.35
C GLY A 171 -1.90 6.00 -11.34
N LYS A 172 -2.06 5.36 -12.50
CA LYS A 172 -3.09 5.75 -13.48
C LYS A 172 -4.49 5.57 -12.89
N GLU A 173 -4.81 4.40 -12.34
CA GLU A 173 -6.18 4.13 -11.86
C GLU A 173 -6.52 4.94 -10.59
N VAL A 174 -5.54 5.21 -9.73
CA VAL A 174 -5.71 6.13 -8.57
C VAL A 174 -5.90 7.58 -9.03
N ALA A 175 -5.18 8.03 -10.07
CA ALA A 175 -5.41 9.36 -10.63
C ALA A 175 -6.82 9.48 -11.23
N GLU A 176 -7.28 8.47 -12.00
CA GLU A 176 -8.65 8.43 -12.53
C GLU A 176 -9.70 8.47 -11.40
N LEU A 177 -9.46 7.78 -10.29
CA LEU A 177 -10.32 7.84 -9.10
C LEU A 177 -10.41 9.28 -8.56
N HIS A 178 -9.27 9.93 -8.38
CA HIS A 178 -9.22 11.30 -7.85
C HIS A 178 -9.85 12.31 -8.80
N GLU A 179 -9.64 12.18 -10.12
CA GLU A 179 -10.27 13.02 -11.13
C GLU A 179 -11.79 12.85 -11.14
N ALA A 180 -12.29 11.62 -11.07
CA ALA A 180 -13.72 11.35 -10.95
C ALA A 180 -14.32 11.94 -9.67
N ALA A 181 -13.63 11.81 -8.54
CA ALA A 181 -14.04 12.42 -7.28
C ALA A 181 -14.06 13.96 -7.36
N ALA A 182 -13.05 14.57 -7.98
CA ALA A 182 -13.00 16.01 -8.17
C ALA A 182 -14.12 16.52 -9.08
N GLY A 183 -14.35 15.86 -10.22
CA GLY A 183 -15.38 16.24 -11.19
C GLY A 183 -16.80 16.19 -10.63
N LEU A 184 -17.02 15.39 -9.59
CA LEU A 184 -18.31 15.26 -8.91
C LEU A 184 -18.42 16.12 -7.65
N GLY A 185 -17.47 17.03 -7.43
CA GLY A 185 -17.48 17.96 -6.28
C GLY A 185 -17.20 17.30 -4.94
N MET A 186 -16.73 16.05 -4.95
CA MET A 186 -16.34 15.26 -3.78
C MET A 186 -14.87 15.47 -3.41
N GLY A 187 -14.27 16.57 -3.88
CA GLY A 187 -12.85 16.86 -3.70
C GLY A 187 -12.41 16.77 -2.23
N MET A 188 -11.14 16.46 -2.04
CA MET A 188 -10.44 16.32 -0.75
C MET A 188 -10.22 17.66 0.00
N GLY A 189 -11.11 18.63 -0.20
CA GLY A 189 -11.12 19.90 0.51
C GLY A 189 -11.82 19.79 1.87
N PRO A 190 -11.46 20.61 2.87
CA PRO A 190 -12.16 20.61 4.15
C PRO A 190 -13.65 20.99 3.96
N GLY A 191 -14.56 20.09 4.35
CA GLY A 191 -16.01 20.34 4.41
C GLY A 191 -16.89 19.67 3.33
N THR A 192 -16.35 18.83 2.46
CA THR A 192 -17.15 18.10 1.45
C THR A 192 -17.89 16.89 2.04
N PRO A 193 -19.23 16.81 1.92
CA PRO A 193 -20.00 15.66 2.36
C PRO A 193 -19.75 14.46 1.44
N GLY A 194 -19.49 13.28 2.01
CA GLY A 194 -19.24 12.03 1.26
C GLY A 194 -17.85 11.41 1.46
N ARG A 195 -16.93 12.12 2.11
CA ARG A 195 -15.55 11.68 2.40
C ARG A 195 -15.44 10.43 3.32
N HIS A 196 -16.51 10.06 4.01
CA HIS A 196 -16.46 9.06 5.10
C HIS A 196 -17.01 7.67 4.74
N ASP A 197 -17.44 7.45 3.50
CA ASP A 197 -17.92 6.13 3.05
C ASP A 197 -17.10 5.62 1.84
N PRO A 198 -16.05 4.80 2.07
CA PRO A 198 -15.24 4.22 1.01
C PRO A 198 -16.04 3.37 0.02
N ALA A 199 -17.13 2.73 0.46
CA ALA A 199 -17.95 1.90 -0.40
C ALA A 199 -18.74 2.77 -1.40
N ALA A 200 -19.27 3.91 -0.95
CA ALA A 200 -19.92 4.88 -1.83
C ALA A 200 -18.95 5.46 -2.87
N VAL A 201 -17.72 5.78 -2.47
CA VAL A 201 -16.66 6.28 -3.38
C VAL A 201 -16.32 5.22 -4.42
N ALA A 202 -16.10 3.96 -4.00
CA ALA A 202 -15.79 2.86 -4.91
C ALA A 202 -16.93 2.59 -5.90
N ALA A 203 -18.18 2.52 -5.43
CA ALA A 203 -19.34 2.29 -6.30
C ALA A 203 -19.51 3.41 -7.34
N MET A 204 -19.26 4.66 -6.93
CA MET A 204 -19.34 5.81 -7.83
C MET A 204 -18.24 5.77 -8.89
N PHE A 205 -17.00 5.47 -8.50
CA PHE A 205 -15.89 5.32 -9.44
C PHE A 205 -16.19 4.25 -10.49
N GLN A 206 -16.70 3.08 -10.06
CA GLN A 206 -17.11 2.03 -10.99
C GLN A 206 -18.19 2.51 -11.96
N ARG A 207 -19.17 3.27 -11.47
CA ARG A 207 -20.22 3.85 -12.31
C ARG A 207 -19.65 4.81 -13.36
N VAL A 208 -18.78 5.74 -12.97
CA VAL A 208 -18.13 6.69 -13.90
C VAL A 208 -17.32 5.94 -14.95
N ARG A 209 -16.60 4.89 -14.54
CA ARG A 209 -15.79 4.07 -15.45
C ARG A 209 -16.65 3.29 -16.46
N SER A 210 -17.83 2.85 -16.05
CA SER A 210 -18.76 2.08 -16.87
C SER A 210 -19.64 2.92 -17.82
N ASP A 211 -19.72 4.23 -17.60
CA ASP A 211 -20.60 5.14 -18.35
C ASP A 211 -19.78 6.23 -19.08
N PRO A 212 -19.65 6.13 -20.42
CA PRO A 212 -18.90 7.10 -21.22
C PRO A 212 -19.43 8.54 -21.14
N ALA A 213 -20.75 8.72 -20.91
CA ALA A 213 -21.33 10.04 -20.79
C ALA A 213 -20.96 10.68 -19.45
N LEU A 214 -20.99 9.91 -18.35
CA LEU A 214 -20.54 10.38 -17.03
C LEU A 214 -19.04 10.68 -17.02
N ARG A 215 -18.22 9.84 -17.68
CA ARG A 215 -16.79 10.10 -17.84
C ARG A 215 -16.54 11.45 -18.53
N ARG A 216 -17.21 11.69 -19.65
CA ARG A 216 -17.08 12.95 -20.40
C ARG A 216 -17.53 14.18 -19.59
N ILE A 217 -18.54 14.04 -18.72
CA ILE A 217 -18.96 15.12 -17.81
C ILE A 217 -17.87 15.40 -16.76
N CYS A 218 -17.27 14.36 -16.16
CA CYS A 218 -16.18 14.52 -15.19
C CYS A 218 -14.97 15.23 -15.81
N ASP A 219 -14.60 14.84 -17.04
CA ASP A 219 -13.49 15.44 -17.77
C ASP A 219 -13.72 16.95 -18.04
N LEU A 220 -14.94 17.32 -18.43
CA LEU A 220 -15.32 18.72 -18.68
C LEU A 220 -15.35 19.56 -17.39
N ALA A 221 -15.74 18.96 -16.26
CA ALA A 221 -15.76 19.63 -14.96
C ALA A 221 -14.33 19.88 -14.41
N GLY A 222 -13.42 18.92 -14.59
CA GLY A 222 -12.01 19.03 -14.17
C GLY A 222 -11.17 19.99 -15.03
N GLY A 223 -11.60 20.30 -16.26
CA GLY A 223 -10.85 21.11 -17.23
C GLY A 223 -10.99 22.64 -17.12
N SER A 224 -11.70 23.18 -16.13
CA SER A 224 -12.02 24.63 -16.07
C SER A 224 -11.01 25.52 -15.34
N GLY A 225 -9.76 25.05 -15.13
CA GLY A 225 -8.64 25.84 -14.58
C GLY A 225 -7.86 26.66 -15.61
N GLY A 226 -8.44 26.96 -16.78
CA GLY A 226 -7.80 27.73 -17.85
C GLY A 226 -7.75 29.22 -17.54
N SER A 227 -6.54 29.74 -17.32
CA SER A 227 -6.22 31.18 -17.29
C SER A 227 -6.95 31.96 -18.40
N PRO A 228 -7.51 33.15 -18.10
CA PRO A 228 -8.10 33.98 -19.14
C PRO A 228 -6.98 34.51 -20.04
N SER A 229 -7.06 34.19 -21.32
CA SER A 229 -6.33 34.88 -22.37
C SER A 229 -6.70 36.37 -22.30
N ARG A 230 -5.73 37.19 -21.90
CA ARG A 230 -5.82 38.65 -22.11
C ARG A 230 -5.67 38.92 -23.60
N GLY A 231 -6.79 38.95 -24.30
CA GLY A 231 -6.94 39.72 -25.53
C GLY A 231 -7.20 41.19 -25.16
N SER A 232 -6.29 42.06 -25.54
CA SER A 232 -6.46 43.51 -25.71
C SER A 232 -5.28 43.89 -26.61
N GLY A 233 -5.48 44.40 -27.83
CA GLY A 233 -6.34 45.53 -28.18
C GLY A 233 -5.40 46.63 -28.64
#